data_AF-A0A0B5QTN4-F1
#
_entry.id   AF-A0A0B5QTN4-F1
#
_cell.length_a   1.000
_cell.length_b   1.000
_cell.length_c   1.000
_cell.angle_alpha   90.00
_cell.angle_beta   90.00
_cell.angle_gamma   90.00
#
_symmetry.space_group_name_H-M   'P 1'
#
loop_
_entity.id
_entity.type
_entity.pdbx_description
1 polymer ?
#
loop_
_entity_poly.entity_id
_entity_poly.type
_entity_poly.pdbx_seq_one_letter_code
_entity_poly.pdbx_strand_id
1 'polypeptide(L)' 'MSKIELTKKLIATLPKPENKGYVLADSWYSCKDIYNASEKAGYSYIGSLKTNRIIFSQDNEKLGIKLYKFAALLNIAYL' A
#
# COMPACT_ATOMS: atom_id res chain seq x y z
N MET A 1 -3.53 -22.22 6.27
CA MET A 1 -3.79 -20.77 6.21
C MET A 1 -3.26 -20.26 4.88
N SER A 2 -4.10 -19.62 4.07
CA SER A 2 -3.69 -19.12 2.75
C SER A 2 -2.94 -17.79 2.86
N LYS A 3 -2.18 -17.42 1.83
CA LYS A 3 -1.53 -16.10 1.74
C LYS A 3 -2.56 -14.97 1.81
N ILE A 4 -3.74 -15.16 1.21
CA ILE A 4 -4.85 -14.19 1.24
C ILE A 4 -5.39 -14.02 2.67
N GLU A 5 -5.59 -15.11 3.41
CA GLU A 5 -6.05 -15.04 4.81
C GLU A 5 -5.06 -14.29 5.70
N LEU A 6 -3.76 -14.55 5.51
CA LEU A 6 -2.70 -13.86 6.25
C LEU A 6 -2.68 -12.36 5.92
N THR A 7 -2.79 -11.99 4.65
CA THR A 7 -2.87 -10.58 4.23
C THR A 7 -4.12 -9.88 4.80
N LYS A 8 -5.28 -10.54 4.81
CA LYS A 8 -6.51 -9.98 5.44
C LYS A 8 -6.29 -9.69 6.93
N LYS A 9 -5.66 -10.63 7.65
CA LYS A 9 -5.34 -10.44 9.07
C LYS A 9 -4.39 -9.28 9.28
N LEU A 10 -3.35 -9.16 8.45
CA LEU A 10 -2.40 -8.04 8.52
C LEU A 10 -3.10 -6.69 8.28
N ILE A 11 -3.93 -6.59 7.24
CA ILE A 11 -4.67 -5.36 6.94
C ILE A 11 -5.58 -4.96 8.12
N ALA A 12 -6.22 -5.92 8.77
CA ALA A 12 -7.06 -5.67 9.94
C ALA A 12 -6.30 -5.16 11.17
N THR A 13 -4.97 -5.33 11.22
CA THR A 13 -4.11 -4.82 12.31
C THR A 13 -3.51 -3.44 12.02
N LEU A 14 -3.69 -2.91 10.81
CA LEU A 14 -3.19 -1.58 10.47
C LEU A 14 -3.90 -0.51 11.30
N PRO A 15 -3.19 0.57 11.70
CA PRO A 15 -3.82 1.71 12.34
C PRO A 15 -4.86 2.34 11.40
N LYS A 16 -5.82 3.09 11.93
CA LYS A 16 -6.71 3.86 11.05
C LYS A 16 -5.90 4.99 10.39
N PRO A 17 -6.06 5.22 9.08
CA PRO A 17 -5.38 6.33 8.43
C PRO A 17 -5.94 7.67 8.93
N GLU A 18 -5.07 8.63 9.22
CA GLU A 18 -5.48 9.95 9.74
C GLU A 18 -6.31 10.74 8.73
N ASN A 19 -5.99 10.63 7.43
CA ASN A 19 -6.68 11.32 6.35
C ASN A 19 -7.16 10.35 5.26
N LYS A 20 -6.24 9.89 4.41
CA LYS A 20 -6.49 8.87 3.38
C LYS A 20 -5.35 7.86 3.39
N GLY A 21 -5.69 6.59 3.53
CA GLY A 21 -4.75 5.49 3.46
C GLY A 21 -4.94 4.68 2.19
N TYR A 22 -3.85 4.13 1.66
CA TYR A 22 -3.88 3.19 0.54
C TYR A 22 -3.17 1.89 0.90
N VAL A 23 -3.83 0.76 0.67
CA VAL A 23 -3.17 -0.55 0.61
C VAL A 23 -2.72 -0.78 -0.83
N LEU A 24 -1.40 -0.92 -1.00
CA LEU A 24 -0.77 -1.14 -2.29
C LEU A 24 -0.27 -2.59 -2.35
N ALA A 25 -0.75 -3.37 -3.31
CA ALA A 25 -0.38 -4.78 -3.39
C ALA A 25 0.03 -5.23 -4.79
N ASP A 26 0.87 -6.26 -4.83
CA ASP A 26 1.23 -6.94 -6.07
C ASP A 26 -0.02 -7.58 -6.72
N SER A 27 0.04 -7.80 -8.04
CA SER A 27 -0.98 -8.46 -8.84
C SER A 27 -1.50 -9.79 -8.25
N TRP A 28 -0.65 -10.54 -7.56
CA TRP A 28 -1.03 -11.80 -6.90
C TRP A 28 -2.07 -11.64 -5.79
N TYR A 29 -2.24 -10.42 -5.26
CA TYR A 29 -3.18 -10.09 -4.20
C TYR A 29 -4.39 -9.29 -4.69
N SER A 30 -4.48 -9.03 -6.00
CA SER A 30 -5.62 -8.35 -6.63
C SER A 30 -6.85 -9.25 -6.66
N CYS A 31 -7.55 -9.37 -5.52
CA CYS A 31 -8.80 -10.08 -5.40
C CYS A 31 -9.80 -9.35 -4.49
N LYS A 32 -11.09 -9.73 -4.62
CA LYS A 32 -12.21 -9.12 -3.87
C LYS A 32 -12.02 -9.18 -2.35
N ASP A 33 -11.41 -10.25 -1.86
CA ASP A 33 -11.15 -10.47 -0.44
C ASP A 33 -10.20 -9.41 0.16
N ILE A 34 -9.12 -9.08 -0.54
CA ILE A 34 -8.15 -8.07 -0.10
C ILE A 34 -8.71 -6.66 -0.25
N TYR A 35 -9.44 -6.40 -1.34
CA TYR A 35 -10.16 -5.14 -1.54
C TYR A 35 -11.12 -4.85 -0.38
N ASN A 36 -12.00 -5.81 -0.06
CA ASN A 36 -12.99 -5.67 1.01
C ASN A 36 -12.32 -5.51 2.39
N ALA A 37 -11.22 -6.23 2.65
CA ALA A 37 -10.48 -6.08 3.90
C ALA A 37 -9.86 -4.68 4.04
N SER A 38 -9.34 -4.14 2.93
CA SER A 38 -8.77 -2.78 2.89
C SER A 38 -9.83 -1.73 3.15
N GLU A 39 -10.98 -1.80 2.45
CA GLU A 39 -12.09 -0.87 2.67
C GLU A 39 -12.60 -0.93 4.11
N LYS A 40 -12.76 -2.15 4.66
CA LYS A 40 -13.19 -2.33 6.06
C LYS A 40 -12.21 -1.71 7.07
N ALA A 41 -10.91 -1.70 6.76
CA ALA A 41 -9.88 -1.08 7.58
C ALA A 41 -9.79 0.47 7.38
N GLY A 42 -10.58 1.04 6.48
CA GLY A 42 -10.57 2.47 6.16
C GLY A 42 -9.54 2.88 5.09
N TYR A 43 -8.99 1.89 4.37
CA TYR A 43 -8.00 2.11 3.30
C TYR A 43 -8.63 1.92 1.92
N SER A 44 -8.27 2.80 0.98
CA SER A 44 -8.46 2.54 -0.44
C SER A 44 -7.48 1.46 -0.92
N TYR A 45 -7.83 0.69 -1.95
CA TYR A 45 -6.98 -0.40 -2.45
C TYR A 45 -6.47 -0.12 -3.88
N ILE A 46 -5.17 -0.31 -4.10
CA ILE A 46 -4.54 -0.27 -5.43
C ILE A 46 -3.79 -1.59 -5.65
N GLY A 47 -4.33 -2.44 -6.52
CA GLY A 47 -3.72 -3.70 -6.91
C GLY A 47 -2.72 -3.56 -8.05
N SER A 48 -1.98 -4.65 -8.31
CA SER A 48 -1.06 -4.77 -9.45
C SER A 48 0.01 -3.68 -9.52
N LEU A 49 0.41 -3.13 -8.36
CA LEU A 49 1.42 -2.09 -8.29
C LEU A 49 2.82 -2.72 -8.30
N LYS A 50 3.60 -2.43 -9.33
CA LYS A 50 5.01 -2.83 -9.37
C LYS A 50 5.85 -1.82 -8.60
N THR A 51 6.75 -2.30 -7.75
CA THR A 51 7.63 -1.45 -6.93
C THR A 51 8.64 -0.63 -7.76
N ASN A 52 8.86 -1.00 -9.02
CA ASN A 52 9.69 -0.26 -9.96
C ASN A 52 8.97 0.91 -10.65
N ARG A 53 7.69 1.16 -10.36
CA ARG A 53 6.94 2.30 -10.89
C ARG A 53 7.58 3.62 -10.44
N ILE A 54 7.61 4.60 -11.34
CA ILE A 54 8.03 5.96 -11.05
C ILE A 54 6.82 6.71 -10.52
N ILE A 55 6.98 7.34 -9.36
CA ILE A 55 6.02 8.26 -8.77
C ILE A 55 6.61 9.67 -8.76
N PHE A 56 5.76 10.67 -8.90
CA PHE A 56 6.13 12.08 -8.87
C PHE A 56 5.63 12.67 -7.56
N SER A 57 6.51 12.72 -6.56
CA SER A 57 6.26 13.44 -5.31
C SER A 57 6.72 14.90 -5.44
N GLN A 58 6.29 15.78 -4.52
CA GLN A 58 6.66 17.20 -4.50
C GLN A 58 8.18 17.41 -4.59
N ASP A 59 8.96 16.59 -3.87
CA ASP A 59 10.43 16.68 -3.89
C ASP A 59 11.07 16.08 -5.16
N ASN A 60 10.30 15.38 -5.99
CA ASN A 60 10.78 14.65 -7.17
C ASN A 60 9.90 14.92 -8.41
N GLU A 61 9.31 16.11 -8.55
CA GLU A 61 8.33 16.40 -9.61
C GLU A 61 8.90 16.28 -11.03
N LYS A 62 10.18 16.60 -11.25
CA LYS A 62 10.79 16.64 -12.58
C LYS A 62 11.21 15.27 -13.12
N LEU A 63 11.90 14.48 -12.30
CA LEU A 63 12.47 13.19 -12.71
C LEU A 63 11.72 11.99 -12.12
N GLY A 64 10.84 12.23 -11.15
CA GLY A 64 10.19 11.19 -10.37
C GLY A 64 11.18 10.38 -9.53
N ILE A 65 10.64 9.45 -8.76
CA ILE A 65 11.41 8.50 -7.96
C ILE A 65 10.76 7.12 -8.07
N LYS A 66 11.58 6.06 -8.13
CA LYS A 66 11.04 4.69 -8.10
C LYS A 66 10.39 4.44 -6.74
N LEU A 67 9.20 3.86 -6.73
CA LEU A 67 8.39 3.66 -5.54
C LEU A 67 9.16 2.96 -4.41
N TYR A 68 9.94 1.91 -4.70
CA TYR A 68 10.74 1.25 -3.67
C TYR A 68 11.83 2.15 -3.06
N LYS A 69 12.43 3.05 -3.85
CA LYS A 69 13.40 4.02 -3.34
C LYS A 69 12.70 5.06 -2.48
N PHE A 70 11.54 5.52 -2.92
CA PHE A 70 10.74 6.46 -2.13
C PHE A 70 10.32 5.86 -0.79
N ALA A 71 9.84 4.61 -0.78
CA ALA A 71 9.46 3.93 0.45
C ALA A 71 10.63 3.82 1.46
N ALA A 72 11.86 3.63 0.98
CA ALA A 72 13.04 3.60 1.84
C ALA A 72 13.42 4.97 2.42
N LEU A 73 12.94 6.08 1.84
CA LEU A 73 13.12 7.43 2.38
C LEU A 73 12.06 7.78 3.43
N LEU A 74 10.93 7.08 3.47
CA LEU A 74 9.92 7.29 4.49
C LEU A 74 10.50 6.81 5.83
N ASN A 75 10.68 7.74 6.76
CA ASN A 75 11.10 7.37 8.11
C ASN A 75 9.90 6.77 8.84
N ILE A 76 9.79 5.43 8.84
CA ILE A 76 8.65 4.68 9.42
C ILE A 76 8.70 4.67 10.96
N ALA A 77 9.47 5.56 11.60
CA ALA A 77 9.60 5.63 13.06
C ALA A 77 8.31 6.07 13.80
N TYR A 78 7.22 6.37 13.09
CA TYR A 78 5.96 6.86 13.65
C TYR A 78 4.71 6.09 13.16
N LEU A 79 4.85 4.82 12.75
CA LEU A 79 3.69 3.92 12.61
C LEU A 79 3.48 3.08 13.86
#